data_AF-A0A101I7T3-F1
#
_entry.id   AF-A0A101I7T3-F1
#
_cell.length_a   1.000
_cell.length_b   1.000
_cell.length_c   1.000
_cell.angle_alpha   90.00
_cell.angle_beta   90.00
_cell.angle_gamma   90.00
#
_symmetry.space_group_name_H-M   'P 1'
#
loop_
_entity.id
_entity.type
_entity.pdbx_description
1 polymer ?
#
loop_
_entity_poly.entity_id
_entity_poly.type
_entity_poly.pdbx_seq_one_letter_code
_entity_poly.pdbx_strand_id
1 'polypeptide(L)'
;MLEAIIRDTLKNSTPIILAATGGLLTEVSGWLNIGLEGGILSGAFFAVVVSSATGSILLGTLASVIVAVILSTIVFLTVRFLKANLYVVGIAANLLSVGLVGVKLRACGYDDESAFYSGVKVNQIRFMAYFGSGVFAGLAGSALSLPLGAFVSNMSGGRGWLALVAVIMGRKNPVLVFLSAIMLGFVTELSIFLQVATEVSPKLLLSLPYFVSFVILALSHSGNSKKSLPLAK
;
A
#
# COMPACT_ATOMS: atom_id res chain seq x y z
N MET A 1 4.36 1.21 -30.40
CA MET A 1 3.37 0.47 -29.57
C MET A 1 4.04 -0.16 -28.35
N LEU A 2 5.02 -1.04 -28.52
CA LEU A 2 5.75 -1.68 -27.41
C LEU A 2 6.40 -0.66 -26.45
N GLU A 3 7.03 0.38 -26.98
CA GLU A 3 7.64 1.41 -26.12
C GLU A 3 6.64 2.17 -25.25
N ALA A 4 5.41 2.38 -25.73
CA ALA A 4 4.36 3.04 -24.94
C ALA A 4 3.94 2.15 -23.77
N ILE A 5 3.70 0.87 -24.04
CA ILE A 5 3.35 -0.13 -23.02
C ILE A 5 4.43 -0.19 -21.94
N ILE A 6 5.72 -0.21 -22.32
CA ILE A 6 6.82 -0.24 -21.34
C ILE A 6 6.86 1.06 -20.52
N ARG A 7 6.76 2.23 -21.16
CA ARG A 7 6.78 3.52 -20.47
C ARG A 7 5.62 3.66 -19.48
N ASP A 8 4.43 3.25 -19.88
CA ASP A 8 3.23 3.40 -19.05
C ASP A 8 3.14 2.32 -17.96
N THR A 9 3.68 1.12 -18.22
CA THR A 9 3.94 0.10 -17.18
C THR A 9 4.85 0.64 -16.08
N LEU A 10 5.95 1.31 -16.44
CA LEU A 10 6.88 1.89 -15.45
C LEU A 10 6.20 3.01 -14.64
N LYS A 11 5.44 3.88 -15.30
CA LYS A 11 4.67 4.93 -14.61
C LYS A 11 3.63 4.34 -13.66
N ASN A 12 2.87 3.34 -14.09
CA ASN A 12 1.81 2.74 -13.29
C ASN A 12 2.33 1.84 -12.16
N SER A 13 3.49 1.21 -12.34
CA SER A 13 4.15 0.43 -11.27
C SER A 13 4.82 1.32 -10.22
N THR A 14 5.22 2.56 -10.54
CA THR A 14 5.95 3.43 -9.61
C THR A 14 5.22 3.65 -8.28
N PRO A 15 3.92 4.04 -8.23
CA PRO A 15 3.20 4.18 -6.97
C PRO A 15 3.05 2.85 -6.21
N ILE A 16 2.92 1.73 -6.93
CA ILE A 16 2.82 0.39 -6.34
C ILE A 16 4.15 0.01 -5.69
N ILE A 17 5.27 0.24 -6.36
CA ILE A 17 6.62 -0.03 -5.85
C ILE A 17 6.87 0.80 -4.60
N LEU A 18 6.60 2.11 -4.65
CA LEU A 18 6.78 3.01 -3.51
C LEU A 18 5.93 2.54 -2.32
N ALA A 19 4.63 2.34 -2.51
CA ALA A 19 3.75 1.84 -1.46
C ALA A 19 4.17 0.46 -0.93
N ALA A 20 4.60 -0.44 -1.80
CA ALA A 20 5.02 -1.79 -1.42
C ALA A 20 6.33 -1.79 -0.63
N THR A 21 7.26 -0.89 -0.93
CA THR A 21 8.47 -0.71 -0.10
C THR A 21 8.12 -0.21 1.29
N GLY A 22 7.19 0.75 1.43
CA GLY A 22 6.67 1.18 2.72
C GLY A 22 5.97 0.06 3.48
N GLY A 23 5.11 -0.70 2.79
CA GLY A 23 4.42 -1.86 3.34
C GLY A 23 5.39 -2.94 3.81
N LEU A 24 6.44 -3.22 3.05
CA LEU A 24 7.49 -4.19 3.41
C LEU A 24 8.20 -3.82 4.71
N LEU A 25 8.51 -2.53 4.94
CA LEU A 25 9.12 -2.08 6.19
C LEU A 25 8.24 -2.46 7.40
N THR A 26 6.93 -2.24 7.26
CA THR A 26 5.97 -2.52 8.33
C THR A 26 5.75 -4.02 8.51
N GLU A 27 5.69 -4.79 7.43
CA GLU A 27 5.59 -6.25 7.44
C GLU A 27 6.79 -6.92 8.12
N VAL A 28 8.00 -6.41 7.90
CA VAL A 28 9.22 -6.91 8.58
C VAL A 28 9.17 -6.61 10.08
N SER A 29 8.52 -5.51 10.50
CA SER A 29 8.29 -5.19 11.92
C SER A 29 7.17 -6.01 12.59
N GLY A 30 6.50 -6.87 11.82
CA GLY A 30 5.41 -7.74 12.26
C GLY A 30 4.01 -7.13 12.16
N TRP A 31 3.89 -5.87 11.74
CA TRP A 31 2.61 -5.17 11.58
C TRP A 31 2.47 -4.68 10.14
N LEU A 32 1.65 -5.34 9.32
CA LEU A 32 1.38 -4.87 7.96
C LEU A 32 0.56 -3.57 7.97
N ASN A 33 1.06 -2.50 7.35
CA ASN A 33 0.32 -1.24 7.26
C ASN A 33 -0.83 -1.30 6.25
N ILE A 34 -2.01 -1.75 6.70
CA ILE A 34 -3.23 -1.80 5.89
C ILE A 34 -3.71 -0.40 5.45
N GLY A 35 -3.30 0.67 6.13
CA GLY A 35 -3.70 2.06 5.86
C GLY A 35 -3.01 2.72 4.66
N LEU A 36 -2.25 1.98 3.85
CA LEU A 36 -1.48 2.52 2.72
C LEU A 36 -2.35 3.22 1.66
N GLU A 37 -3.53 2.66 1.36
CA GLU A 37 -4.44 3.25 0.36
C GLU A 37 -4.90 4.65 0.79
N GLY A 38 -5.28 4.79 2.05
CA GLY A 38 -5.68 6.08 2.62
C GLY A 38 -4.52 7.07 2.67
N GLY A 39 -3.33 6.61 3.04
CA GLY A 39 -2.12 7.43 3.01
C GLY A 39 -1.81 7.98 1.62
N ILE A 40 -1.94 7.14 0.58
CA ILE A 40 -1.74 7.55 -0.83
C ILE A 40 -2.79 8.57 -1.26
N LEU A 41 -4.07 8.33 -0.98
CA LEU A 41 -5.17 9.22 -1.38
C LEU A 41 -5.10 10.57 -0.68
N SER A 42 -4.89 10.58 0.63
CA SER A 42 -4.73 11.82 1.40
C SER A 42 -3.47 12.56 0.97
N GLY A 43 -2.34 11.86 0.78
CA GLY A 43 -1.12 12.46 0.25
C GLY A 43 -1.33 13.10 -1.12
N ALA A 44 -1.95 12.37 -2.05
CA ALA A 44 -2.27 12.84 -3.40
C ALA A 44 -3.10 14.13 -3.40
N PHE A 45 -4.13 14.21 -2.55
CA PHE A 45 -4.97 15.40 -2.40
C PHE A 45 -4.16 16.61 -1.91
N PHE A 46 -3.44 16.47 -0.80
CA PHE A 46 -2.67 17.58 -0.24
C PHE A 46 -1.48 17.99 -1.11
N ALA A 47 -0.89 17.06 -1.88
CA ALA A 47 0.10 17.38 -2.90
C ALA A 47 -0.45 18.37 -3.92
N VAL A 48 -1.64 18.11 -4.47
CA VAL A 48 -2.26 18.98 -5.46
C VAL A 48 -2.63 20.32 -4.85
N VAL A 49 -3.30 20.33 -3.69
CA VAL A 49 -3.74 21.58 -3.03
C VAL A 49 -2.55 22.51 -2.74
N VAL A 50 -1.46 21.97 -2.19
CA VAL A 50 -0.27 22.79 -1.86
C VAL A 50 0.50 23.17 -3.12
N SER A 51 0.65 22.27 -4.09
CA SER A 51 1.30 22.58 -5.36
C SER A 51 0.53 23.63 -6.16
N SER A 52 -0.80 23.59 -6.15
CA SER A 52 -1.64 24.57 -6.85
C SER A 52 -1.64 25.94 -6.18
N ALA A 53 -1.53 25.98 -4.84
CA ALA A 53 -1.48 27.24 -4.10
C ALA A 53 -0.10 27.91 -4.16
N THR A 54 0.98 27.12 -4.18
CA THR A 54 2.37 27.63 -4.11
C THR A 54 3.07 27.70 -5.47
N GLY A 55 2.54 27.03 -6.49
CA GLY A 55 3.21 26.83 -7.78
C GLY A 55 4.42 25.88 -7.73
N SER A 56 4.73 25.29 -6.56
CA SER A 56 5.91 24.45 -6.37
C SER A 56 5.54 22.97 -6.18
N ILE A 57 6.01 22.15 -7.12
CA ILE A 57 5.91 20.69 -7.07
C ILE A 57 6.58 20.15 -5.79
N LEU A 58 7.72 20.74 -5.40
CA LEU A 58 8.46 20.30 -4.21
C LEU A 58 7.64 20.49 -2.94
N LEU A 59 7.01 21.65 -2.76
CA LEU A 59 6.15 21.91 -1.59
C LEU A 59 4.92 20.99 -1.57
N GLY A 60 4.35 20.70 -2.74
CA GLY A 60 3.32 19.67 -2.89
C GLY A 60 3.80 18.28 -2.44
N THR A 61 4.98 17.84 -2.91
CA THR A 61 5.53 16.53 -2.50
C THR A 61 5.78 16.44 -0.99
N LEU A 62 6.31 17.51 -0.38
CA LEU A 62 6.56 17.56 1.06
C LEU A 62 5.26 17.52 1.85
N ALA A 63 4.24 18.27 1.43
CA ALA A 63 2.92 18.24 2.06
C ALA A 63 2.30 16.83 2.01
N SER A 64 2.38 16.15 0.86
CA SER A 64 1.92 14.77 0.71
C SER A 64 2.62 13.81 1.68
N VAL A 65 3.95 13.90 1.77
CA VAL A 65 4.75 13.09 2.71
C VAL A 65 4.36 13.36 4.16
N ILE A 66 4.24 14.62 4.56
CA ILE A 66 3.87 15.00 5.93
C ILE A 66 2.50 14.42 6.29
N VAL A 67 1.51 14.55 5.42
CA VAL A 67 0.15 14.04 5.67
C VAL A 67 0.15 12.52 5.79
N ALA A 68 0.83 11.81 4.90
CA ALA A 68 0.89 10.35 4.93
C ALA A 68 1.67 9.81 6.15
N VAL A 69 2.72 10.52 6.59
CA VAL A 69 3.44 10.25 7.85
C VAL A 69 2.55 10.46 9.06
N ILE A 70 1.78 11.55 9.10
CA ILE A 70 0.83 11.82 10.20
C ILE A 70 -0.20 10.69 10.28
N LEU A 71 -0.81 10.30 9.16
CA LEU A 71 -1.79 9.21 9.12
C LEU A 71 -1.17 7.88 9.57
N SER A 72 0.02 7.54 9.09
CA SER A 72 0.71 6.30 9.48
C SER A 72 1.09 6.30 10.96
N THR A 73 1.47 7.46 11.50
CA THR A 73 1.74 7.64 12.93
C THR A 73 0.47 7.48 13.75
N ILE A 74 -0.66 8.04 13.32
CA ILE A 74 -1.96 7.86 14.00
C ILE A 74 -2.36 6.39 14.05
N VAL A 75 -2.19 5.64 12.95
CA VAL A 75 -2.44 4.19 12.91
C VAL A 75 -1.56 3.47 13.92
N PHE A 76 -0.26 3.74 13.92
CA PHE A 76 0.69 3.15 14.87
C PHE A 76 0.31 3.43 16.33
N LEU A 77 0.05 4.71 16.67
CA LEU A 77 -0.30 5.13 18.03
C LEU A 77 -1.62 4.49 18.48
N THR A 78 -2.60 4.38 17.59
CA THR A 78 -3.90 3.77 17.88
C THR A 78 -3.76 2.28 18.19
N VAL A 79 -3.01 1.54 17.37
CA VAL A 79 -2.75 0.12 17.64
C VAL A 79 -1.94 -0.04 18.94
N ARG A 80 -0.94 0.82 19.17
CA ARG A 80 -0.04 0.73 20.32
C ARG A 80 -0.69 1.07 21.66
N PHE A 81 -1.43 2.18 21.74
CA PHE A 81 -1.98 2.70 23.01
C PHE A 81 -3.38 2.16 23.29
N LEU A 82 -4.21 2.01 22.25
CA LEU A 82 -5.60 1.53 22.42
C LEU A 82 -5.72 0.01 22.30
N LYS A 83 -4.60 -0.71 22.06
CA LYS A 83 -4.54 -2.17 21.83
C LYS A 83 -5.57 -2.62 20.79
N ALA A 84 -5.81 -1.77 19.79
CA ALA A 84 -6.79 -2.00 18.73
C ALA A 84 -6.24 -2.98 17.70
N ASN A 85 -7.11 -3.75 17.05
CA ASN A 85 -6.70 -4.66 15.98
C ASN A 85 -6.20 -3.89 14.77
N LEU A 86 -5.04 -4.30 14.28
CA LEU A 86 -4.33 -3.69 13.16
C LEU A 86 -5.19 -3.58 11.88
N TYR A 87 -5.92 -4.64 11.54
CA TYR A 87 -6.78 -4.68 10.35
C TYR A 87 -7.93 -3.69 10.47
N VAL A 88 -8.58 -3.62 11.64
CA VAL A 88 -9.70 -2.68 11.87
C VAL A 88 -9.21 -1.23 11.77
N VAL A 89 -8.10 -0.90 12.40
CA VAL A 89 -7.54 0.47 12.38
C VAL A 89 -7.08 0.87 10.99
N GLY A 90 -6.42 -0.02 10.24
CA GLY A 90 -5.98 0.27 8.88
C GLY A 90 -7.13 0.41 7.90
N ILE A 91 -8.18 -0.42 8.00
CA ILE A 91 -9.41 -0.25 7.22
C ILE A 91 -10.08 1.09 7.56
N ALA A 92 -10.16 1.45 8.85
CA ALA A 92 -10.71 2.73 9.28
C ALA A 92 -9.91 3.92 8.74
N ALA A 93 -8.57 3.82 8.68
CA ALA A 93 -7.72 4.84 8.08
C ALA A 93 -8.01 5.02 6.59
N ASN A 94 -8.17 3.92 5.85
CA ASN A 94 -8.54 3.97 4.43
C ASN A 94 -9.92 4.60 4.22
N LEU A 95 -10.90 4.25 5.07
CA LEU A 95 -12.24 4.82 5.03
C LEU A 95 -12.23 6.33 5.35
N LEU A 96 -11.45 6.76 6.34
CA LEU A 96 -11.32 8.17 6.72
C LEU A 96 -10.78 9.01 5.56
N SER A 97 -9.80 8.48 4.82
CA SER A 97 -9.27 9.15 3.62
C SER A 97 -10.29 9.28 2.49
N VAL A 98 -11.34 8.45 2.47
CA VAL A 98 -12.43 8.53 1.49
C VAL A 98 -13.62 9.36 2.02
N GLY A 99 -13.84 9.42 3.34
CA GLY A 99 -14.93 10.17 3.97
C GLY A 99 -14.57 10.73 5.35
N LEU A 100 -14.30 12.02 5.44
CA LEU A 100 -14.15 12.74 6.71
C LEU A 100 -15.53 12.82 7.42
N VAL A 101 -15.80 11.92 8.39
CA VAL A 101 -16.67 12.01 9.62
C VAL A 101 -17.34 10.65 9.94
N GLY A 102 -16.99 10.03 11.08
CA GLY A 102 -17.93 9.14 11.83
C GLY A 102 -17.50 7.72 12.28
N VAL A 103 -17.19 7.62 13.60
CA VAL A 103 -17.52 6.55 14.59
C VAL A 103 -16.69 5.24 14.72
N LYS A 104 -16.42 4.96 16.01
CA LYS A 104 -15.69 3.90 16.75
C LYS A 104 -16.08 2.44 16.43
N LEU A 105 -15.10 1.50 16.51
CA LEU A 105 -15.21 0.21 17.23
C LEU A 105 -13.86 -0.53 17.35
N ARG A 106 -13.69 -1.27 18.46
CA ARG A 106 -12.50 -2.01 18.94
C ARG A 106 -12.52 -3.49 18.50
N ALA A 107 -11.33 -4.13 18.40
CA ALA A 107 -10.94 -5.36 19.16
C ALA A 107 -9.89 -6.27 18.47
N CYS A 108 -8.82 -6.56 19.24
CA CYS A 108 -7.92 -7.75 19.31
C CYS A 108 -6.85 -8.06 18.24
N GLY A 109 -5.59 -7.99 18.69
CA GLY A 109 -4.68 -9.15 18.68
C GLY A 109 -3.56 -9.14 17.64
N TYR A 110 -2.31 -9.00 18.10
CA TYR A 110 -1.28 -10.05 17.98
C TYR A 110 -0.30 -9.91 19.15
N ASP A 111 0.13 -11.05 19.68
CA ASP A 111 0.91 -11.21 20.90
C ASP A 111 2.29 -10.52 20.82
N ASP A 112 2.52 -9.58 21.73
CA ASP A 112 3.73 -8.78 21.86
C ASP A 112 4.68 -9.31 22.95
N GLU A 113 4.22 -10.24 23.80
CA GLU A 113 4.96 -10.65 25.01
C GLU A 113 6.23 -11.43 24.67
N SER A 114 6.21 -12.24 23.62
CA SER A 114 7.33 -13.10 23.22
C SER A 114 8.56 -12.33 22.70
N ALA A 115 8.39 -11.10 22.20
CA ALA A 115 9.51 -10.28 21.71
C ALA A 115 10.18 -9.41 22.80
N PHE A 116 9.48 -9.15 23.91
CA PHE A 116 9.99 -8.32 25.01
C PHE A 116 11.10 -9.01 25.81
N TYR A 117 11.06 -10.34 25.92
CA TYR A 117 12.06 -11.14 26.65
C TYR A 117 13.45 -11.17 25.98
N SER A 118 13.53 -10.78 24.71
CA SER A 118 14.78 -10.69 23.94
C SER A 118 15.51 -9.34 24.02
N GLY A 119 15.00 -8.37 24.80
CA GLY A 119 15.65 -7.06 24.99
C GLY A 119 15.58 -6.08 23.81
N VAL A 120 14.89 -6.46 22.73
CA VAL A 120 14.69 -5.61 21.54
C VAL A 120 13.56 -4.61 21.81
N LYS A 121 13.79 -3.32 21.54
CA LYS A 121 12.77 -2.27 21.63
C LYS A 121 11.79 -2.31 20.45
N VAL A 122 10.92 -3.33 20.43
CA VAL A 122 9.93 -3.60 19.36
C VAL A 122 9.15 -2.35 18.94
N ASN A 123 8.74 -1.53 19.92
CA ASN A 123 7.96 -0.33 19.66
C ASN A 123 8.71 0.73 18.84
N GLN A 124 10.03 0.85 19.01
CA GLN A 124 10.83 1.80 18.23
C GLN A 124 10.96 1.32 16.78
N ILE A 125 11.16 0.02 16.57
CA ILE A 125 11.24 -0.58 15.23
C ILE A 125 9.91 -0.39 14.49
N ARG A 126 8.79 -0.69 15.16
CA ARG A 126 7.44 -0.50 14.58
C ARG A 126 7.14 0.96 14.29
N PHE A 127 7.52 1.88 15.19
CA PHE A 127 7.36 3.32 14.94
C PHE A 127 8.16 3.77 13.71
N MET A 128 9.44 3.38 13.62
CA MET A 128 10.29 3.71 12.47
C MET A 128 9.75 3.10 11.17
N ALA A 129 9.22 1.87 11.23
CA ALA A 129 8.62 1.21 10.08
C ALA A 129 7.35 1.93 9.61
N TYR A 130 6.44 2.30 10.54
CA TYR A 130 5.22 3.05 10.19
C TYR A 130 5.51 4.45 9.70
N PHE A 131 6.47 5.13 10.32
CA PHE A 131 6.95 6.43 9.86
C PHE A 131 7.50 6.32 8.43
N GLY A 132 8.39 5.37 8.18
CA GLY A 132 8.95 5.10 6.84
C GLY A 132 7.86 4.74 5.83
N SER A 133 6.90 3.90 6.20
CA SER A 133 5.75 3.57 5.36
C SER A 133 4.92 4.80 5.00
N GLY A 134 4.73 5.74 5.92
CA GLY A 134 4.05 7.00 5.66
C GLY A 134 4.79 7.86 4.65
N VAL A 135 6.12 7.93 4.73
CA VAL A 135 6.95 8.63 3.75
C VAL A 135 6.74 8.04 2.35
N PHE A 136 6.85 6.72 2.22
CA PHE A 136 6.68 6.03 0.94
C PHE A 136 5.25 6.13 0.38
N ALA A 137 4.23 6.09 1.24
CA ALA A 137 2.84 6.31 0.84
C ALA A 137 2.61 7.75 0.34
N GLY A 138 3.20 8.75 0.99
CA GLY A 138 3.13 10.14 0.54
C GLY A 138 3.86 10.39 -0.77
N LEU A 139 5.02 9.74 -0.99
CA LEU A 139 5.70 9.77 -2.28
C LEU A 139 4.88 9.08 -3.38
N ALA A 140 4.22 7.97 -3.07
CA ALA A 140 3.31 7.30 -4.00
C ALA A 140 2.10 8.17 -4.35
N GLY A 141 1.54 8.89 -3.37
CA GLY A 141 0.45 9.85 -3.57
C GLY A 141 0.85 11.03 -4.46
N SER A 142 2.03 11.62 -4.23
CA SER A 142 2.52 12.74 -5.04
C SER A 142 2.87 12.31 -6.47
N ALA A 143 3.43 11.10 -6.64
CA ALA A 143 3.71 10.50 -7.94
C ALA A 143 2.43 10.27 -8.78
N LEU A 144 1.28 10.08 -8.13
CA LEU A 144 -0.01 9.94 -8.80
C LEU A 144 -0.63 11.28 -9.19
N SER A 145 -0.60 12.28 -8.30
CA SER A 145 -1.43 13.47 -8.47
C SER A 145 -0.72 14.67 -9.10
N LEU A 146 0.59 14.84 -8.86
CA LEU A 146 1.34 15.98 -9.38
C LEU A 146 1.51 15.97 -10.90
N PRO A 147 1.75 14.83 -11.58
CA PRO A 147 1.81 14.81 -13.05
C PRO A 147 0.49 15.18 -13.72
N LEU A 148 -0.64 14.91 -13.04
CA LEU A 148 -1.97 15.28 -13.54
C LEU A 148 -2.36 16.72 -13.16
N GLY A 149 -1.70 17.32 -12.16
CA GLY A 149 -2.02 18.64 -11.64
C GLY A 149 -3.42 18.76 -11.00
N ALA A 150 -4.11 17.64 -10.82
CA ALA A 150 -5.49 17.58 -10.36
C ALA A 150 -5.71 16.36 -9.47
N PHE A 151 -6.62 16.46 -8.51
CA PHE A 151 -7.09 15.32 -7.73
C PHE A 151 -8.42 14.83 -8.30
N VAL A 152 -8.50 13.53 -8.55
CA VAL A 152 -9.71 12.86 -9.04
C VAL A 152 -10.16 11.84 -8.00
N SER A 153 -11.46 11.77 -7.75
CA SER A 153 -12.01 10.76 -6.84
C SER A 153 -11.60 9.36 -7.33
N ASN A 154 -11.14 8.51 -6.40
CA ASN A 154 -10.61 7.18 -6.71
C ASN A 154 -9.35 7.17 -7.61
N MET A 155 -8.54 8.24 -7.59
CA MET A 155 -7.29 8.33 -8.37
C MET A 155 -6.27 7.22 -8.06
N SER A 156 -6.18 6.78 -6.80
CA SER A 156 -5.31 5.65 -6.42
C SER A 156 -5.70 4.36 -7.15
N GLY A 157 -6.99 4.17 -7.46
CA GLY A 157 -7.50 3.00 -8.18
C GLY A 157 -7.18 1.67 -7.50
N GLY A 158 -7.02 1.66 -6.16
CA GLY A 158 -6.63 0.50 -5.36
C GLY A 158 -5.15 0.11 -5.40
N ARG A 159 -4.26 1.01 -5.87
CA ARG A 159 -2.81 0.75 -5.93
C ARG A 159 -2.17 0.48 -4.56
N GLY A 160 -2.69 1.03 -3.47
CA GLY A 160 -2.27 0.69 -2.10
C GLY A 160 -2.65 -0.74 -1.72
N TRP A 161 -3.79 -1.25 -2.18
CA TRP A 161 -4.15 -2.67 -2.02
C TRP A 161 -3.28 -3.59 -2.88
N LEU A 162 -2.99 -3.20 -4.12
CA LEU A 162 -2.05 -3.93 -4.97
C LEU A 162 -0.64 -3.98 -4.36
N ALA A 163 -0.21 -2.90 -3.71
CA ALA A 163 1.04 -2.86 -2.97
C ALA A 163 1.07 -3.83 -1.78
N LEU A 164 -0.02 -3.94 -1.01
CA LEU A 164 -0.14 -4.94 0.05
C LEU A 164 -0.03 -6.36 -0.52
N VAL A 165 -0.69 -6.63 -1.64
CA VAL A 165 -0.58 -7.93 -2.31
C VAL A 165 0.85 -8.21 -2.79
N ALA A 166 1.54 -7.22 -3.35
CA ALA A 166 2.95 -7.35 -3.72
C ALA A 166 3.84 -7.70 -2.51
N VAL A 167 3.58 -7.10 -1.33
CA VAL A 167 4.29 -7.42 -0.08
C VAL A 167 4.03 -8.86 0.37
N ILE A 168 2.77 -9.29 0.35
CA ILE A 168 2.36 -10.66 0.72
C ILE A 168 2.99 -11.68 -0.24
N MET A 169 2.91 -11.43 -1.55
CA MET A 169 3.53 -12.26 -2.59
C MET A 169 5.05 -12.31 -2.44
N GLY A 170 5.67 -11.19 -2.05
CA GLY A 170 7.10 -11.08 -1.87
C GLY A 170 7.66 -11.78 -0.63
N ARG A 171 6.82 -12.28 0.28
CA ARG A 171 7.22 -13.07 1.46
C ARG A 171 8.39 -12.44 2.25
N LYS A 172 8.31 -11.13 2.50
CA LYS A 172 9.35 -10.33 3.19
C LYS A 172 10.68 -10.16 2.44
N ASN A 173 10.82 -10.67 1.22
CA ASN A 173 12.01 -10.48 0.40
C ASN A 173 11.86 -9.23 -0.50
N PRO A 174 12.74 -8.22 -0.39
CA PRO A 174 12.61 -6.96 -1.13
C PRO A 174 12.65 -7.13 -2.66
N VAL A 175 13.42 -8.09 -3.17
CA VAL A 175 13.52 -8.34 -4.61
C VAL A 175 12.21 -8.92 -5.15
N LEU A 176 11.61 -9.86 -4.42
CA LEU A 176 10.32 -10.45 -4.81
C LEU A 176 9.18 -9.43 -4.70
N VAL A 177 9.19 -8.54 -3.69
CA VAL A 177 8.22 -7.44 -3.58
C VAL A 177 8.33 -6.51 -4.79
N PHE A 178 9.57 -6.13 -5.16
CA PHE A 178 9.82 -5.27 -6.32
C PHE A 178 9.34 -5.91 -7.63
N LEU A 179 9.69 -7.17 -7.88
CA LEU A 179 9.24 -7.91 -9.08
C LEU A 179 7.72 -8.06 -9.11
N SER A 180 7.09 -8.34 -7.97
CA SER A 180 5.63 -8.44 -7.86
C SER A 180 4.97 -7.09 -8.18
N ALA A 181 5.51 -5.98 -7.69
CA ALA A 181 4.98 -4.64 -7.97
C ALA A 181 5.09 -4.25 -9.45
N ILE A 182 6.20 -4.58 -10.12
CA ILE A 182 6.35 -4.39 -11.57
C ILE A 182 5.32 -5.23 -12.33
N MET A 183 5.16 -6.49 -11.95
CA MET A 183 4.22 -7.41 -12.59
C MET A 183 2.78 -6.91 -12.46
N LEU A 184 2.37 -6.49 -11.27
CA LEU A 184 1.03 -5.93 -11.05
C LEU A 184 0.83 -4.62 -11.82
N GLY A 185 1.84 -3.74 -11.89
CA GLY A 185 1.77 -2.53 -12.71
C GLY A 185 1.66 -2.82 -14.21
N PHE A 186 2.33 -3.86 -14.71
CA PHE A 186 2.19 -4.33 -16.08
C PHE A 186 0.78 -4.86 -16.36
N VAL A 187 0.20 -5.64 -15.43
CA VAL A 187 -1.18 -6.13 -15.58
C VAL A 187 -2.17 -4.97 -15.56
N THR A 188 -1.96 -3.96 -14.72
CA THR A 188 -2.77 -2.73 -14.72
C THR A 188 -2.68 -2.01 -16.08
N GLU A 189 -1.49 -1.86 -16.65
CA GLU A 189 -1.31 -1.23 -17.96
C GLU A 189 -1.97 -2.04 -19.07
N LEU A 190 -1.78 -3.36 -19.07
CA LEU A 190 -2.43 -4.26 -20.02
C LEU A 190 -3.95 -4.14 -19.94
N SER A 191 -4.50 -4.00 -18.73
CA SER A 191 -5.94 -3.80 -18.51
C SER A 191 -6.44 -2.50 -19.13
N ILE A 192 -5.68 -1.40 -19.01
CA ILE A 192 -6.00 -0.10 -19.60
C ILE A 192 -5.89 -0.16 -21.13
N PHE A 193 -4.83 -0.80 -21.64
CA PHE A 193 -4.64 -0.98 -23.06
C PHE A 193 -5.78 -1.80 -23.71
N LEU A 194 -6.19 -2.91 -23.08
CA LEU A 194 -7.30 -3.73 -23.57
C LEU A 194 -8.65 -2.99 -23.56
N GLN A 195 -8.85 -2.03 -22.66
CA GLN A 195 -10.07 -1.21 -22.63
C GLN A 195 -10.18 -0.29 -23.85
N VAL A 196 -9.04 0.15 -24.37
CA VAL A 196 -8.98 1.00 -25.56
C VAL A 196 -9.02 0.15 -26.84
N ALA A 197 -8.44 -1.04 -26.79
CA ALA A 197 -8.34 -1.95 -27.94
C ALA A 197 -9.60 -2.81 -28.18
N THR A 198 -10.45 -2.99 -27.16
CA THR A 198 -11.64 -3.86 -27.23
C THR A 198 -12.87 -3.17 -26.66
N GLU A 199 -14.06 -3.56 -27.13
CA GLU A 199 -15.35 -3.06 -26.59
C GLU A 199 -15.77 -3.71 -25.26
N VAL A 200 -14.85 -4.42 -24.59
CA VAL A 200 -15.13 -5.10 -23.33
C VAL A 200 -15.37 -4.07 -22.22
N SER A 201 -16.30 -4.38 -21.31
CA SER A 201 -16.65 -3.47 -20.21
C SER A 201 -15.42 -3.05 -19.39
N PRO A 202 -15.18 -1.73 -19.20
CA PRO A 202 -14.05 -1.21 -18.42
C PRO A 202 -13.96 -1.77 -17.00
N LYS A 203 -15.10 -2.04 -16.37
CA LYS A 203 -15.16 -2.59 -15.00
C LYS A 203 -14.56 -3.99 -14.91
N LEU A 204 -14.74 -4.80 -15.96
CA LEU A 204 -14.24 -6.17 -16.00
C LEU A 204 -12.75 -6.21 -16.30
N LEU A 205 -12.27 -5.29 -17.13
CA LEU A 205 -10.83 -5.18 -17.40
C LEU A 205 -10.08 -4.60 -16.20
N LEU A 206 -10.65 -3.64 -15.48
CA LEU A 206 -10.04 -3.11 -14.25
C LEU A 206 -10.00 -4.12 -13.08
N SER A 207 -10.75 -5.23 -13.16
CA SER A 207 -10.65 -6.31 -12.16
C SER A 207 -9.51 -7.29 -12.43
N LEU A 208 -8.92 -7.28 -13.64
CA LEU A 208 -7.84 -8.18 -14.05
C LEU A 208 -6.61 -8.15 -13.11
N PRO A 209 -6.08 -6.98 -12.68
CA PRO A 209 -4.92 -6.95 -11.79
C PRO A 209 -5.17 -7.69 -10.47
N TYR A 210 -6.38 -7.52 -9.93
CA TYR A 210 -6.80 -8.18 -8.70
C TYR A 210 -6.99 -9.69 -8.90
N PHE A 211 -7.62 -10.09 -10.01
CA PHE A 211 -7.82 -11.50 -10.32
C PHE A 211 -6.50 -12.24 -10.55
N VAL A 212 -5.58 -11.65 -11.31
CA VAL A 212 -4.24 -12.20 -11.54
C VAL A 212 -3.48 -12.34 -10.22
N SER A 213 -3.54 -11.32 -9.35
CA SER A 213 -2.91 -11.37 -8.03
C SER A 213 -3.46 -12.51 -7.16
N PHE A 214 -4.78 -12.73 -7.22
CA PHE A 214 -5.45 -13.80 -6.48
C PHE A 214 -4.99 -15.18 -6.97
N VAL A 215 -4.95 -15.39 -8.29
CA VAL A 215 -4.49 -16.65 -8.89
C VAL A 215 -3.03 -16.94 -8.49
N ILE A 216 -2.16 -15.95 -8.55
CA ILE A 216 -0.74 -16.14 -8.18
C ILE A 216 -0.61 -16.53 -6.71
N LEU A 217 -1.35 -15.87 -5.82
CA LEU A 217 -1.35 -16.21 -4.39
C LEU A 217 -1.87 -17.63 -4.14
N ALA A 218 -2.96 -18.04 -4.81
CA ALA A 218 -3.54 -19.37 -4.69
C ALA A 218 -2.53 -20.47 -5.12
N LEU A 219 -1.84 -20.26 -6.25
CA LEU A 219 -0.82 -21.19 -6.74
C LEU A 219 0.42 -21.24 -5.82
N SER A 220 0.83 -20.08 -5.31
CA SER A 220 2.00 -19.94 -4.43
C SER A 220 1.84 -20.68 -3.09
N HIS A 221 0.61 -20.77 -2.57
CA HIS A 221 0.30 -21.48 -1.31
C HIS A 221 0.22 -23.01 -1.48
N SER A 222 -0.26 -23.49 -2.64
CA SER A 222 -0.41 -24.93 -2.91
C SER A 222 0.92 -25.70 -2.83
N GLY A 223 2.05 -25.06 -3.17
CA GLY A 223 3.37 -25.69 -3.15
C GLY A 223 4.04 -25.87 -1.78
N ASN A 224 3.56 -25.21 -0.72
CA ASN A 224 4.26 -25.18 0.58
C ASN A 224 3.63 -26.08 1.67
N SER A 225 2.49 -26.70 1.38
CA SER A 225 1.77 -27.60 2.30
C SER A 225 2.52 -28.92 2.61
N LYS A 226 3.57 -29.27 1.85
CA LYS A 226 4.33 -30.53 2.03
C LYS A 226 5.49 -30.46 3.05
N LYS A 227 5.67 -29.37 3.80
CA LYS A 227 6.81 -29.20 4.73
C LYS A 227 6.49 -29.11 6.22
N SER A 228 5.26 -29.41 6.67
CA SER A 228 5.01 -29.67 8.09
C SER A 228 5.47 -31.09 8.44
N LEU A 229 6.69 -31.23 8.94
CA LEU A 229 7.20 -32.49 9.50
C LEU A 229 6.28 -33.01 10.61
N PRO A 230 6.18 -34.35 10.78
CA PRO A 230 5.33 -34.98 11.78
C PRO A 230 5.80 -34.64 13.19
N LEU A 231 4.85 -34.26 14.03
CA LEU A 231 5.02 -34.14 15.47
C LEU A 231 5.60 -35.46 16.02
N ALA A 232 6.83 -35.40 16.53
CA ALA A 232 7.40 -36.47 17.34
C ALA A 232 6.54 -36.65 18.60
N LYS A 233 6.28 -37.91 18.92
CA LYS A 233 5.45 -38.39 20.05
C LYS A 233 5.93 -37.88 21.40
#